data_AF-A0A9C9X1Y7-F1
#
_entry.id   AF-A0A9C9X1Y7-F1
#
_cell.length_a   1.000
_cell.length_b   1.000
_cell.length_c   1.000
_cell.angle_alpha   90.00
_cell.angle_beta   90.00
_cell.angle_gamma   90.00
#
_symmetry.space_group_name_H-M   'P 1'
#
loop_
_entity.id
_entity.type
_entity.pdbx_description
1 polymer ?
#
loop_
_entity_poly.entity_id
_entity_poly.type
_entity_poly.pdbx_seq_one_letter_code
_entity_poly.pdbx_strand_id
1 'polypeptide(L)'
;MKRSTHILIVFLTMIFCAQFVLAQTGNHSGDFERELNRLQEKIQQASQLARLFPHSQLSEIVQSAREQYQLAKQAYLQGRLIKARSHLKLGFGILTRVYRALRNNPFLKAKFKEALDSKIQEAEMIVSRSQNPEAGKLLNRARYYRQRAYQFANLNQPELAYKHYLLAIFFADNAMNAVRGETTDNIANLDRYFENSKSLLLQAGDLLKENFNSTARDILQHAEFNFRQARRLYEEHRPRLAMQKLQVVNRLLYRVLDLLEKRPGAMTERLESDIAVVEESISELRARVNDSNDPAIQRLYERLVFLTAAAKQKYQAQNTLAARQQLRIANRLLLQIQRRLDHTSDLSGSRIREQLQTARFMLEALKRNALADPVYQQLLALLENNLKTAESAQKEGQSRQALQHLKIFNSLALKLDQMRTAQEK
;
A
#
# COMPACT_ATOMS: atom_id res chain seq x y z
N MET A 1 52.68 35.17 -33.11
CA MET A 1 51.68 35.11 -32.01
C MET A 1 50.34 34.41 -32.35
N LYS A 2 49.90 34.27 -33.61
CA LYS A 2 48.58 33.68 -33.95
C LYS A 2 48.47 32.14 -33.85
N ARG A 3 49.57 31.38 -33.77
CA ARG A 3 49.53 29.90 -33.68
C ARG A 3 49.39 29.37 -32.24
N SER A 4 49.77 30.17 -31.24
CA SER A 4 49.70 29.76 -29.82
C SER A 4 48.27 29.83 -29.26
N THR A 5 47.44 30.73 -29.78
CA THR A 5 46.04 30.89 -29.34
C THR A 5 45.12 29.76 -29.81
N HIS A 6 45.36 29.16 -30.97
CA HIS A 6 44.55 28.03 -31.44
C HIS A 6 44.83 26.72 -30.69
N ILE A 7 46.08 26.50 -30.27
CA ILE A 7 46.42 25.33 -29.45
C ILE A 7 45.81 25.47 -28.05
N LEU A 8 45.82 26.68 -27.47
CA LEU A 8 45.19 26.94 -26.17
C LEU A 8 43.67 26.73 -26.19
N ILE A 9 42.99 27.15 -27.26
CA ILE A 9 41.53 26.99 -27.40
C ILE A 9 41.15 25.51 -27.55
N VAL A 10 41.89 24.74 -28.36
CA VAL A 10 41.64 23.30 -28.54
C VAL A 10 41.88 22.53 -27.22
N PHE A 11 42.93 22.89 -26.48
CA PHE A 11 43.24 22.29 -25.18
C PHE A 11 42.18 22.65 -24.11
N LEU A 12 41.67 23.89 -24.10
CA LEU A 12 40.58 24.30 -23.21
C LEU A 12 39.26 23.57 -23.53
N THR A 13 38.94 23.37 -24.81
CA THR A 13 37.75 22.61 -25.22
C THR A 13 37.84 21.12 -24.89
N MET A 14 39.04 20.52 -24.97
CA MET A 14 39.24 19.13 -24.55
C MET A 14 39.13 18.96 -23.03
N ILE A 15 39.65 19.90 -22.24
CA ILE A 15 39.52 19.86 -20.77
C ILE A 15 38.06 20.07 -20.35
N PHE A 16 37.31 20.95 -21.03
CA PHE A 16 35.88 21.12 -20.78
C PHE A 16 35.05 19.90 -21.18
N CYS A 17 35.41 19.20 -22.27
CA CYS A 17 34.74 17.95 -22.65
C CYS A 17 35.06 16.79 -21.70
N ALA A 18 36.30 16.71 -21.18
CA ALA A 18 36.70 15.69 -20.22
C ALA A 18 36.02 15.87 -18.84
N GLN A 19 35.80 17.11 -18.40
CA GLN A 19 35.08 17.38 -17.15
C GLN A 19 33.56 17.19 -17.28
N PHE A 20 32.97 17.31 -18.47
CA PHE A 20 31.56 17.02 -18.69
C PHE A 20 31.23 15.51 -18.70
N VAL A 21 32.19 14.67 -19.09
CA VAL A 21 32.03 13.20 -19.11
C VAL A 21 32.22 12.58 -17.72
N LEU A 22 33.01 13.20 -16.84
CA LEU A 22 33.27 12.68 -15.48
C LEU A 22 32.32 13.21 -14.40
N ALA A 23 31.47 14.20 -14.69
CA ALA A 23 30.55 14.80 -13.71
C ALA A 23 29.16 14.13 -13.60
N GLN A 24 28.87 13.03 -14.31
CA GLN A 24 27.52 12.40 -14.31
C GLN A 24 27.43 10.96 -13.79
N THR A 25 28.50 10.41 -13.19
CA THR A 25 28.48 9.01 -12.70
C THR A 25 28.18 8.87 -11.20
N GLY A 26 27.90 9.95 -10.47
CA GLY A 26 27.49 9.90 -9.06
C GLY A 26 26.00 10.22 -8.87
N ASN A 27 25.22 9.26 -8.34
CA ASN A 27 23.91 9.45 -7.70
C ASN A 27 22.61 9.61 -8.53
N HIS A 28 22.56 9.35 -9.84
CA HIS A 28 21.31 9.45 -10.62
C HIS A 28 20.60 8.14 -11.02
N SER A 29 21.14 6.96 -10.65
CA SER A 29 20.54 5.66 -11.01
C SER A 29 19.17 5.43 -10.34
N GLY A 30 19.03 5.80 -9.07
CA GLY A 30 17.79 5.60 -8.30
C GLY A 30 16.60 6.46 -8.74
N ASP A 31 16.83 7.58 -9.43
CA ASP A 31 15.75 8.39 -10.02
C ASP A 31 15.26 7.80 -11.35
N PHE A 32 16.17 7.27 -12.16
CA PHE A 32 15.81 6.67 -13.44
C PHE A 32 14.97 5.40 -13.28
N GLU A 33 15.31 4.52 -12.34
CA GLU A 33 14.50 3.32 -12.06
C GLU A 33 13.09 3.68 -11.59
N ARG A 34 12.95 4.74 -10.78
CA ARG A 34 11.64 5.28 -10.38
C ARG A 34 10.86 5.80 -11.59
N GLU A 35 11.49 6.54 -12.49
CA GLU A 35 10.85 7.00 -13.72
C GLU A 35 10.46 5.85 -14.66
N LEU A 36 11.29 4.82 -14.74
CA LEU A 36 11.05 3.65 -15.58
C LEU A 36 9.85 2.84 -15.06
N ASN A 37 9.76 2.66 -13.74
CA ASN A 37 8.59 2.08 -13.08
C ASN A 37 7.34 2.93 -13.33
N ARG A 38 7.43 4.26 -13.21
CA ARG A 38 6.31 5.17 -13.50
C ARG A 38 5.82 5.06 -14.96
N LEU A 39 6.73 4.91 -15.92
CA LEU A 39 6.36 4.70 -17.32
C LEU A 39 5.63 3.36 -17.50
N GLN A 40 6.15 2.29 -16.89
CA GLN A 40 5.51 0.97 -16.90
C GLN A 40 4.08 1.03 -16.35
N GLU A 41 3.88 1.75 -15.25
CA GLU A 41 2.58 1.95 -14.62
C GLU A 41 1.59 2.66 -15.56
N LYS A 42 2.01 3.75 -16.21
CA LYS A 42 1.16 4.46 -17.18
C LYS A 42 0.84 3.59 -18.40
N ILE A 43 1.77 2.74 -18.86
CA ILE A 43 1.50 1.78 -19.92
C ILE A 43 0.45 0.75 -19.50
N GLN A 44 0.49 0.27 -18.24
CA GLN A 44 -0.51 -0.66 -17.73
C GLN A 44 -1.91 -0.02 -17.68
N GLN A 45 -2.03 1.20 -17.15
CA GLN A 45 -3.30 1.95 -17.14
C GLN A 45 -3.84 2.17 -18.56
N ALA A 46 -2.99 2.59 -19.49
CA ALA A 46 -3.38 2.80 -20.88
C ALA A 46 -3.76 1.46 -21.58
N SER A 47 -3.09 0.36 -21.24
CA SER A 47 -3.45 -0.99 -21.72
C SER A 47 -4.82 -1.43 -21.24
N GLN A 48 -5.17 -1.14 -19.98
CA GLN A 48 -6.50 -1.43 -19.44
C GLN A 48 -7.57 -0.63 -20.19
N LEU A 49 -7.31 0.66 -20.48
CA LEU A 49 -8.21 1.48 -21.29
C LEU A 49 -8.38 0.91 -22.71
N ALA A 50 -7.29 0.54 -23.38
CA ALA A 50 -7.35 -0.03 -24.73
C ALA A 50 -8.08 -1.40 -24.77
N ARG A 51 -8.03 -2.19 -23.69
CA ARG A 51 -8.80 -3.44 -23.58
C ARG A 51 -10.29 -3.21 -23.38
N LEU A 52 -10.64 -2.24 -22.54
CA LEU A 52 -12.05 -1.87 -22.30
C LEU A 52 -12.69 -1.24 -23.55
N PHE A 53 -11.89 -0.58 -24.38
CA PHE A 53 -12.33 0.09 -25.61
C PHE A 53 -11.44 -0.33 -26.77
N PRO A 54 -11.71 -1.50 -27.38
CA PRO A 54 -10.92 -1.99 -28.50
C PRO A 54 -11.02 -1.01 -29.67
N HIS A 55 -9.98 -0.20 -29.84
CA HIS A 55 -9.82 0.75 -30.91
C HIS A 55 -8.38 0.65 -31.40
N SER A 56 -8.19 0.41 -32.70
CA SER A 56 -6.86 0.16 -33.31
C SER A 56 -5.82 1.21 -32.88
N GLN A 57 -6.19 2.49 -33.00
CA GLN A 57 -5.33 3.61 -32.61
C GLN A 57 -4.92 3.59 -31.12
N LEU A 58 -5.79 3.19 -30.18
CA LEU A 58 -5.43 3.13 -28.76
C LEU A 58 -4.45 1.98 -28.50
N SER A 59 -4.70 0.82 -29.11
CA SER A 59 -3.83 -0.35 -29.02
C SER A 59 -2.45 -0.07 -29.61
N GLU A 60 -2.39 0.62 -30.76
CA GLU A 60 -1.13 1.04 -31.40
C GLU A 60 -0.33 2.01 -30.52
N ILE A 61 -0.98 3.04 -29.97
CA ILE A 61 -0.30 4.01 -29.09
C ILE A 61 0.27 3.31 -27.84
N VAL A 62 -0.48 2.39 -27.24
CA VAL A 62 -0.03 1.61 -26.08
C VAL A 62 1.14 0.70 -26.46
N GLN A 63 1.07 0.05 -27.62
CA GLN A 63 2.13 -0.82 -28.11
C GLN A 63 3.42 -0.04 -28.39
N SER A 64 3.35 1.11 -29.06
CA SER A 64 4.50 1.98 -29.28
C SER A 64 5.10 2.51 -27.98
N ALA A 65 4.27 2.82 -26.97
CA ALA A 65 4.79 3.20 -25.65
C ALA A 65 5.52 2.04 -24.96
N ARG A 66 5.02 0.80 -25.11
CA ARG A 66 5.66 -0.41 -24.60
C ARG A 66 7.00 -0.69 -25.27
N GLU A 67 7.11 -0.48 -26.57
CA GLU A 67 8.37 -0.58 -27.31
C GLU A 67 9.40 0.43 -26.78
N GLN A 68 9.02 1.69 -26.59
CA GLN A 68 9.91 2.71 -26.02
C GLN A 68 10.35 2.35 -24.59
N TYR A 69 9.46 1.77 -23.78
CA TYR A 69 9.83 1.27 -22.44
C TYR A 69 10.90 0.17 -22.52
N GLN A 70 10.76 -0.82 -23.42
CA GLN A 70 11.75 -1.89 -23.56
C GLN A 70 13.10 -1.35 -24.05
N LEU A 71 13.08 -0.42 -25.02
CA LEU A 71 14.30 0.25 -25.50
C LEU A 71 14.97 1.08 -24.40
N ALA A 72 14.19 1.78 -23.56
CA ALA A 72 14.71 2.52 -22.41
C ALA A 72 15.39 1.58 -21.40
N LYS A 73 14.73 0.46 -21.07
CA LYS A 73 15.26 -0.56 -20.15
C LYS A 73 16.54 -1.19 -20.69
N GLN A 74 16.57 -1.57 -21.96
CA GLN A 74 17.76 -2.15 -22.60
C GLN A 74 18.92 -1.16 -22.64
N ALA A 75 18.67 0.11 -22.98
CA ALA A 75 19.70 1.14 -22.98
C ALA A 75 20.26 1.42 -21.57
N TYR A 76 19.41 1.37 -20.54
CA TYR A 76 19.84 1.50 -19.14
C TYR A 76 20.75 0.35 -18.71
N LEU A 77 20.35 -0.90 -19.01
CA LEU A 77 21.17 -2.09 -18.73
C LEU A 77 22.53 -2.07 -19.44
N GLN A 78 22.61 -1.40 -20.60
CA GLN A 78 23.86 -1.18 -21.35
C GLN A 78 24.68 0.02 -20.86
N GLY A 79 24.27 0.70 -19.78
CA GLY A 79 24.94 1.90 -19.26
C GLY A 79 24.75 3.17 -20.11
N ARG A 80 23.90 3.12 -21.14
CA ARG A 80 23.66 4.25 -22.07
C ARG A 80 22.56 5.17 -21.55
N LEU A 81 22.83 5.85 -20.43
CA LEU A 81 21.82 6.65 -19.70
C LEU A 81 21.12 7.73 -20.53
N ILE A 82 21.85 8.46 -21.40
CA ILE A 82 21.26 9.50 -22.25
C ILE A 82 20.23 8.90 -23.21
N LYS A 83 20.58 7.77 -23.83
CA LYS A 83 19.68 7.04 -24.73
C LYS A 83 18.48 6.47 -23.99
N ALA A 84 18.70 5.94 -22.78
CA ALA A 84 17.66 5.42 -21.91
C ALA A 84 16.64 6.52 -21.53
N ARG A 85 17.12 7.72 -21.13
CA ARG A 85 16.27 8.89 -20.84
C ARG A 85 15.51 9.40 -22.06
N SER A 86 16.12 9.37 -23.24
CA SER A 86 15.46 9.74 -24.50
C SER A 86 14.25 8.84 -24.77
N HIS A 87 14.44 7.52 -24.74
CA HIS A 87 13.35 6.54 -24.92
C HIS A 87 12.26 6.67 -23.86
N LEU A 88 12.64 6.92 -22.61
CA LEU A 88 11.71 7.12 -21.51
C LEU A 88 10.82 8.37 -21.73
N LYS A 89 11.41 9.50 -22.16
CA LYS A 89 10.68 10.72 -22.52
C LYS A 89 9.75 10.50 -23.72
N LEU A 90 10.21 9.76 -24.74
CA LEU A 90 9.37 9.38 -25.89
C LEU A 90 8.17 8.53 -25.46
N GLY A 91 8.38 7.54 -24.57
CA GLY A 91 7.30 6.72 -24.02
C GLY A 91 6.21 7.55 -23.34
N PHE A 92 6.58 8.49 -22.47
CA PHE A 92 5.61 9.41 -21.85
C PHE A 92 4.94 10.34 -22.87
N GLY A 93 5.68 10.83 -23.86
CA GLY A 93 5.15 11.63 -24.96
C GLY A 93 4.09 10.88 -25.77
N ILE A 94 4.30 9.60 -26.05
CA ILE A 94 3.35 8.71 -26.73
C ILE A 94 2.12 8.50 -25.86
N LEU A 95 2.26 8.21 -24.57
CA LEU A 95 1.11 8.00 -23.68
C LEU A 95 0.23 9.25 -23.53
N THR A 96 0.81 10.45 -23.63
CA THR A 96 0.01 11.69 -23.68
C THR A 96 -0.96 11.70 -24.88
N ARG A 97 -0.63 11.01 -25.98
CA ARG A 97 -1.49 10.88 -27.16
C ARG A 97 -2.72 10.02 -26.89
N VAL A 98 -2.64 9.03 -25.97
CA VAL A 98 -3.81 8.25 -25.52
C VAL A 98 -4.87 9.19 -24.98
N TYR A 99 -4.49 10.07 -24.04
CA TYR A 99 -5.42 11.01 -23.42
C TYR A 99 -5.93 12.09 -24.40
N ARG A 100 -5.14 12.49 -25.40
CA ARG A 100 -5.60 13.40 -26.45
C ARG A 100 -6.57 12.74 -27.41
N ALA A 101 -6.29 11.53 -27.87
CA ALA A 101 -7.19 10.76 -28.73
C ALA A 101 -8.55 10.58 -28.04
N LEU A 102 -8.51 10.25 -26.75
CA LEU A 102 -9.66 10.16 -25.88
C LEU A 102 -10.39 11.49 -25.64
N ARG A 103 -9.66 12.61 -25.54
CA ARG A 103 -10.28 13.95 -25.39
C ARG A 103 -10.97 14.42 -26.68
N ASN A 104 -10.35 14.15 -27.81
CA ASN A 104 -10.74 14.72 -29.11
C ASN A 104 -11.72 13.83 -29.87
N ASN A 105 -11.99 12.61 -29.40
CA ASN A 105 -12.92 11.69 -30.03
C ASN A 105 -14.26 11.66 -29.25
N PRO A 106 -15.32 12.31 -29.77
CA PRO A 106 -16.63 12.36 -29.12
C PRO A 106 -17.28 10.98 -28.99
N PHE A 107 -17.05 10.09 -29.97
CA PHE A 107 -17.56 8.73 -29.96
C PHE A 107 -16.96 7.93 -28.80
N LEU A 108 -15.65 8.03 -28.57
CA LEU A 108 -15.02 7.41 -27.40
C LEU A 108 -15.60 7.98 -26.11
N LYS A 109 -15.73 9.30 -25.96
CA LYS A 109 -16.35 9.92 -24.77
C LYS A 109 -17.76 9.38 -24.49
N ALA A 110 -18.59 9.25 -25.53
CA ALA A 110 -19.94 8.72 -25.40
C ALA A 110 -19.93 7.25 -24.98
N LYS A 111 -19.10 6.41 -25.62
CA LYS A 111 -18.94 5.00 -25.27
C LYS A 111 -18.40 4.80 -23.84
N PHE A 112 -17.48 5.66 -23.39
CA PHE A 112 -17.00 5.67 -22.01
C PHE A 112 -18.11 5.96 -21.01
N LYS A 113 -18.94 6.98 -21.29
CA LYS A 113 -20.08 7.32 -20.45
C LYS A 113 -21.08 6.16 -20.37
N GLU A 114 -21.45 5.61 -21.54
CA GLU A 114 -22.38 4.47 -21.66
C GLU A 114 -21.88 3.23 -20.90
N ALA A 115 -20.61 2.87 -21.06
CA ALA A 115 -20.02 1.72 -20.37
C ALA A 115 -20.01 1.92 -18.84
N LEU A 116 -19.68 3.12 -18.36
CA LEU A 116 -19.70 3.40 -16.93
C LEU A 116 -21.12 3.38 -16.36
N ASP A 117 -22.08 4.02 -17.04
CA ASP A 117 -23.47 4.05 -16.62
C ASP A 117 -24.06 2.64 -16.58
N SER A 118 -23.82 1.83 -17.62
CA SER A 118 -24.22 0.42 -17.67
C SER A 118 -23.63 -0.38 -16.51
N LYS A 119 -22.32 -0.20 -16.21
CA LYS A 119 -21.65 -0.90 -15.12
C LYS A 119 -22.21 -0.54 -13.74
N ILE A 120 -22.54 0.73 -13.54
CA ILE A 120 -23.16 1.21 -12.30
C ILE A 120 -24.58 0.67 -12.20
N GLN A 121 -25.37 0.69 -13.27
CA GLN A 121 -26.73 0.12 -13.28
C GLN A 121 -26.73 -1.39 -12.98
N GLU A 122 -25.79 -2.15 -13.56
CA GLU A 122 -25.59 -3.56 -13.24
C GLU A 122 -25.35 -3.76 -11.73
N ALA A 123 -24.45 -2.96 -11.15
CA ALA A 123 -24.17 -3.00 -9.73
C ALA A 123 -25.39 -2.58 -8.87
N GLU A 124 -26.16 -1.58 -9.29
CA GLU A 124 -27.39 -1.15 -8.62
C GLU A 124 -28.43 -2.27 -8.57
N MET A 125 -28.66 -2.97 -9.68
CA MET A 125 -29.61 -4.09 -9.72
C MET A 125 -29.21 -5.24 -8.80
N ILE A 126 -27.91 -5.56 -8.73
CA ILE A 126 -27.39 -6.65 -7.88
C ILE A 126 -27.44 -6.25 -6.40
N VAL A 127 -27.00 -5.03 -6.07
CA VAL A 127 -26.91 -4.54 -4.68
C VAL A 127 -28.27 -4.20 -4.09
N SER A 128 -29.22 -3.67 -4.87
CA SER A 128 -30.57 -3.36 -4.38
C SER A 128 -31.35 -4.58 -3.89
N ARG A 129 -31.01 -5.77 -4.39
CA ARG A 129 -31.59 -7.05 -3.95
C ARG A 129 -30.88 -7.67 -2.75
N SER A 130 -29.78 -7.04 -2.30
CA SER A 130 -28.94 -7.52 -1.20
C SER A 130 -29.22 -6.73 0.07
N GLN A 131 -29.17 -7.41 1.22
CA GLN A 131 -29.12 -6.75 2.53
C GLN A 131 -27.67 -6.46 2.99
N ASN A 132 -26.67 -6.64 2.13
CA ASN A 132 -25.27 -6.42 2.50
C ASN A 132 -24.94 -4.90 2.55
N PRO A 133 -24.68 -4.32 3.74
CA PRO A 133 -24.40 -2.89 3.89
C PRO A 133 -23.06 -2.48 3.27
N GLU A 134 -22.07 -3.38 3.21
CA GLU A 134 -20.77 -3.11 2.58
C GLU A 134 -20.92 -2.93 1.06
N ALA A 135 -21.73 -3.78 0.43
CA ALA A 135 -22.05 -3.68 -0.98
C ALA A 135 -22.70 -2.33 -1.33
N GLY A 136 -23.65 -1.87 -0.48
CA GLY A 136 -24.26 -0.54 -0.60
C GLY A 136 -23.23 0.60 -0.52
N LYS A 137 -22.27 0.52 0.41
CA LYS A 137 -21.20 1.51 0.57
C LYS A 137 -20.28 1.55 -0.65
N LEU A 138 -19.86 0.39 -1.15
CA LEU A 138 -19.03 0.30 -2.36
C LEU A 138 -19.75 0.87 -3.58
N LEU A 139 -21.05 0.60 -3.72
CA LEU A 139 -21.87 1.18 -4.79
C LEU A 139 -21.97 2.71 -4.69
N ASN A 140 -22.17 3.26 -3.50
CA ASN A 140 -22.17 4.72 -3.31
C ASN A 140 -20.81 5.35 -3.66
N ARG A 141 -19.70 4.66 -3.35
CA ARG A 141 -18.37 5.09 -3.81
C ARG A 141 -18.27 5.07 -5.33
N ALA A 142 -18.75 4.02 -5.98
CA ALA A 142 -18.76 3.90 -7.44
C ALA A 142 -19.53 5.07 -8.09
N ARG A 143 -20.71 5.41 -7.57
CA ARG A 143 -21.53 6.56 -8.02
C ARG A 143 -20.80 7.90 -7.86
N TYR A 144 -20.15 8.13 -6.71
CA TYR A 144 -19.36 9.34 -6.50
C TYR A 144 -18.23 9.47 -7.53
N TYR A 145 -17.50 8.37 -7.77
CA TYR A 145 -16.40 8.38 -8.73
C TYR A 145 -16.87 8.57 -10.16
N ARG A 146 -18.04 8.04 -10.51
CA ARG A 146 -18.71 8.36 -11.78
C ARG A 146 -18.97 9.86 -11.92
N GLN A 147 -19.55 10.49 -10.89
CA GLN A 147 -19.84 11.93 -10.94
C GLN A 147 -18.56 12.76 -11.10
N ARG A 148 -17.48 12.40 -10.39
CA ARG A 148 -16.17 13.03 -10.54
C ARG A 148 -15.58 12.82 -11.94
N ALA A 149 -15.69 11.61 -12.49
CA ALA A 149 -15.24 11.32 -13.84
C ALA A 149 -15.94 12.23 -14.86
N TYR A 150 -17.25 12.42 -14.74
CA TYR A 150 -18.02 13.33 -15.60
C TYR A 150 -17.63 14.79 -15.38
N GLN A 151 -17.42 15.21 -14.13
CA GLN A 151 -16.96 16.55 -13.82
C GLN A 151 -15.61 16.85 -14.51
N PHE A 152 -14.63 15.98 -14.36
CA PHE A 152 -13.31 16.16 -14.99
C PHE A 152 -13.34 16.03 -16.51
N ALA A 153 -14.22 15.20 -17.06
CA ALA A 153 -14.43 15.11 -18.50
C ALA A 153 -14.96 16.43 -19.07
N ASN A 154 -15.92 17.07 -18.38
CA ASN A 154 -16.49 18.36 -18.75
C ASN A 154 -15.47 19.50 -18.61
N LEU A 155 -14.59 19.43 -17.61
CA LEU A 155 -13.49 20.38 -17.41
C LEU A 155 -12.31 20.19 -18.39
N ASN A 156 -12.45 19.33 -19.40
CA ASN A 156 -11.40 19.01 -20.37
C ASN A 156 -10.10 18.46 -19.73
N GLN A 157 -10.23 17.73 -18.62
CA GLN A 157 -9.14 17.06 -17.91
C GLN A 157 -9.24 15.54 -18.10
N PRO A 158 -8.91 15.01 -19.30
CA PRO A 158 -9.13 13.61 -19.65
C PRO A 158 -8.40 12.65 -18.70
N GLU A 159 -7.14 12.93 -18.35
CA GLU A 159 -6.35 12.05 -17.47
C GLU A 159 -7.03 11.84 -16.11
N LEU A 160 -7.51 12.92 -15.47
CA LEU A 160 -8.22 12.84 -14.19
C LEU A 160 -9.59 12.18 -14.35
N ALA A 161 -10.31 12.47 -15.44
CA ALA A 161 -11.57 11.81 -15.74
C ALA A 161 -11.42 10.28 -15.83
N TYR A 162 -10.36 9.82 -16.49
CA TYR A 162 -10.08 8.38 -16.63
C TYR A 162 -9.64 7.73 -15.32
N LYS A 163 -8.84 8.41 -14.49
CA LYS A 163 -8.52 7.90 -13.15
C LYS A 163 -9.79 7.64 -12.34
N HIS A 164 -10.72 8.61 -12.32
CA HIS A 164 -11.97 8.47 -11.59
C HIS A 164 -12.91 7.44 -12.23
N TYR A 165 -12.90 7.29 -13.55
CA TYR A 165 -13.63 6.21 -14.24
C TYR A 165 -13.16 4.83 -13.79
N LEU A 166 -11.84 4.59 -13.73
CA LEU A 166 -11.29 3.31 -13.28
C LEU A 166 -11.65 3.02 -11.83
N LEU A 167 -11.63 4.03 -10.96
CA LEU A 167 -12.11 3.91 -9.57
C LEU A 167 -13.59 3.54 -9.53
N ALA A 168 -14.43 4.19 -10.34
CA ALA A 168 -15.86 3.93 -10.38
C ALA A 168 -16.15 2.48 -10.78
N ILE A 169 -15.50 1.96 -11.84
CA ILE A 169 -15.64 0.55 -12.25
C ILE A 169 -15.14 -0.38 -11.16
N PHE A 170 -13.97 -0.10 -10.59
CA PHE A 170 -13.42 -0.92 -9.53
C PHE A 170 -14.40 -1.03 -8.35
N PHE A 171 -14.96 0.09 -7.88
CA PHE A 171 -15.91 0.07 -6.77
C PHE A 171 -17.22 -0.62 -7.14
N ALA A 172 -17.70 -0.48 -8.38
CA ALA A 172 -18.88 -1.19 -8.88
C ALA A 172 -18.66 -2.70 -8.88
N ASP A 173 -17.52 -3.17 -9.40
CA ASP A 173 -17.15 -4.60 -9.40
C ASP A 173 -17.10 -5.16 -7.97
N ASN A 174 -16.48 -4.45 -7.03
CA ASN A 174 -16.43 -4.91 -5.65
C ASN A 174 -17.79 -4.88 -4.95
N ALA A 175 -18.64 -3.90 -5.27
CA ALA A 175 -20.00 -3.86 -4.75
C ALA A 175 -20.78 -5.12 -5.18
N MET A 176 -20.68 -5.50 -6.46
CA MET A 176 -21.30 -6.72 -6.98
C MET A 176 -20.72 -7.99 -6.35
N ASN A 177 -19.41 -8.04 -6.17
CA ASN A 177 -18.75 -9.19 -5.55
C ASN A 177 -19.13 -9.35 -4.07
N ALA A 178 -19.27 -8.24 -3.33
CA ALA A 178 -19.71 -8.26 -1.93
C ALA A 178 -21.12 -8.85 -1.75
N VAL A 179 -22.02 -8.65 -2.72
CA VAL A 179 -23.37 -9.25 -2.70
C VAL A 179 -23.34 -10.76 -2.92
N ARG A 180 -22.46 -11.22 -3.80
CA ARG A 180 -22.37 -12.65 -4.17
C ARG A 180 -21.80 -13.52 -3.03
N GLY A 181 -21.36 -12.89 -1.93
CA GLY A 181 -20.57 -13.51 -0.88
C GLY A 181 -19.16 -13.74 -1.40
N GLU A 182 -18.14 -13.24 -0.70
CA GLU A 182 -16.77 -13.66 -0.96
C GLU A 182 -16.63 -15.12 -0.50
N THR A 183 -17.13 -16.07 -1.30
CA THR A 183 -16.74 -17.46 -1.13
C THR A 183 -15.23 -17.53 -1.30
N THR A 184 -14.57 -18.10 -0.29
CA THR A 184 -13.18 -18.55 -0.23
C THR A 184 -12.70 -19.33 -1.47
N ASP A 185 -13.60 -19.65 -2.40
CA ASP A 185 -13.38 -20.29 -3.70
C ASP A 185 -12.98 -19.34 -4.85
N ASN A 186 -12.97 -18.02 -4.65
CA ASN A 186 -12.52 -17.07 -5.68
C ASN A 186 -10.99 -17.00 -5.86
N ILE A 187 -10.24 -18.03 -5.39
CA ILE A 187 -8.81 -18.22 -5.64
C ILE A 187 -8.51 -18.21 -7.14
N ALA A 188 -9.45 -18.70 -7.97
CA ALA A 188 -9.34 -18.68 -9.43
C ALA A 188 -9.18 -17.26 -10.03
N ASN A 189 -9.57 -16.21 -9.28
CA ASN A 189 -9.48 -14.81 -9.71
C ASN A 189 -8.42 -14.01 -8.94
N LEU A 190 -7.55 -14.66 -8.16
CA LEU A 190 -6.59 -13.97 -7.28
C LEU A 190 -5.64 -13.03 -8.06
N ASP A 191 -5.25 -13.41 -9.28
CA ASP A 191 -4.44 -12.56 -10.16
C ASP A 191 -5.16 -11.24 -10.51
N ARG A 192 -6.49 -11.28 -10.73
CA ARG A 192 -7.29 -10.07 -10.95
C ARG A 192 -7.33 -9.21 -9.70
N TYR A 193 -7.41 -9.79 -8.51
CA TYR A 193 -7.34 -9.05 -7.25
C TYR A 193 -5.97 -8.38 -7.06
N PHE A 194 -4.87 -9.07 -7.37
CA PHE A 194 -3.54 -8.46 -7.34
C PHE A 194 -3.41 -7.29 -8.30
N GLU A 195 -3.88 -7.43 -9.54
CA GLU A 195 -3.85 -6.35 -10.54
C GLU A 195 -4.72 -5.16 -10.11
N ASN A 196 -5.90 -5.42 -9.55
CA ASN A 196 -6.78 -4.38 -9.04
C ASN A 196 -6.19 -3.63 -7.84
N SER A 197 -5.71 -4.36 -6.81
CA SER A 197 -5.08 -3.76 -5.63
C SER A 197 -3.81 -3.00 -6.00
N LYS A 198 -3.03 -3.50 -6.96
CA LYS A 198 -1.87 -2.78 -7.52
C LYS A 198 -2.32 -1.48 -8.17
N SER A 199 -3.34 -1.51 -9.02
CA SER A 199 -3.88 -0.31 -9.67
C SER A 199 -4.34 0.74 -8.64
N LEU A 200 -4.98 0.32 -7.56
CA LEU A 200 -5.39 1.22 -6.47
C LEU A 200 -4.23 1.78 -5.65
N LEU A 201 -3.22 0.96 -5.33
CA LEU A 201 -2.00 1.43 -4.68
C LEU A 201 -1.39 2.58 -5.48
N LEU A 202 -1.32 2.42 -6.80
CA LEU A 202 -0.80 3.44 -7.71
C LEU A 202 -1.65 4.71 -7.70
N GLN A 203 -2.97 4.58 -7.81
CA GLN A 203 -3.89 5.71 -7.83
C GLN A 203 -3.89 6.47 -6.50
N ALA A 204 -3.88 5.76 -5.38
CA ALA A 204 -3.80 6.34 -4.04
C ALA A 204 -2.46 7.06 -3.82
N GLY A 205 -1.35 6.49 -4.29
CA GLY A 205 -0.03 7.13 -4.24
C GLY A 205 0.06 8.40 -5.09
N ASP A 206 -0.56 8.41 -6.27
CA ASP A 206 -0.63 9.62 -7.10
C ASP A 206 -1.47 10.73 -6.46
N LEU A 207 -2.65 10.39 -5.94
CA LEU A 207 -3.51 11.35 -5.24
C LEU A 207 -2.82 11.96 -4.01
N LEU A 208 -1.94 11.20 -3.35
CA LEU A 208 -1.20 11.66 -2.17
C LEU A 208 -0.08 12.64 -2.52
N LYS A 209 0.48 12.56 -3.74
CA LYS A 209 1.43 13.57 -4.25
C LYS A 209 0.73 14.90 -4.53
N GLU A 210 -0.53 14.84 -4.97
CA GLU A 210 -1.36 16.01 -5.25
C GLU A 210 -1.96 16.63 -3.97
N ASN A 211 -2.26 15.81 -2.96
CA ASN A 211 -2.83 16.23 -1.67
C ASN A 211 -2.05 15.60 -0.50
N PHE A 212 -1.07 16.32 0.03
CA PHE A 212 -0.25 15.81 1.13
C PHE A 212 -1.08 15.58 2.40
N ASN A 213 -1.11 14.33 2.88
CA ASN A 213 -1.71 13.95 4.14
C ASN A 213 -0.85 12.87 4.81
N SER A 214 -0.23 13.20 5.95
CA SER A 214 0.68 12.30 6.67
C SER A 214 0.00 10.99 7.11
N THR A 215 -1.24 11.08 7.59
CA THR A 215 -2.01 9.90 8.00
C THR A 215 -2.34 9.00 6.82
N ALA A 216 -2.71 9.58 5.67
CA ALA A 216 -2.93 8.83 4.44
C ALA A 216 -1.64 8.16 3.96
N ARG A 217 -0.47 8.80 4.17
CA ARG A 217 0.84 8.27 3.77
C ARG A 217 1.21 7.04 4.57
N ASP A 218 1.03 7.09 5.89
CA ASP A 218 1.31 5.96 6.78
C ASP A 218 0.42 4.76 6.44
N ILE A 219 -0.87 5.01 6.20
CA ILE A 219 -1.82 3.95 5.82
C ILE A 219 -1.46 3.36 4.46
N LEU A 220 -1.03 4.18 3.49
CA LEU A 220 -0.60 3.71 2.18
C LEU A 220 0.65 2.82 2.29
N GLN A 221 1.63 3.18 3.12
CA GLN A 221 2.81 2.34 3.38
C GLN A 221 2.43 0.99 4.01
N HIS A 222 1.45 0.98 4.91
CA HIS A 222 0.92 -0.25 5.48
C HIS A 222 0.21 -1.11 4.42
N ALA A 223 -0.50 -0.49 3.48
CA ALA A 223 -1.12 -1.19 2.35
C ALA A 223 -0.05 -1.81 1.44
N GLU A 224 1.00 -1.06 1.08
CA GLU A 224 2.14 -1.56 0.28
C GLU A 224 2.84 -2.73 0.96
N PHE A 225 3.05 -2.67 2.27
CA PHE A 225 3.64 -3.76 3.04
C PHE A 225 2.78 -5.02 3.00
N ASN A 226 1.47 -4.90 3.28
CA ASN A 226 0.57 -6.06 3.23
C ASN A 226 0.41 -6.62 1.81
N PHE A 227 0.48 -5.78 0.78
CA PHE A 227 0.44 -6.21 -0.62
C PHE A 227 1.68 -7.06 -0.98
N ARG A 228 2.89 -6.64 -0.54
CA ARG A 228 4.10 -7.45 -0.71
C ARG A 228 4.02 -8.78 0.04
N GLN A 229 3.45 -8.79 1.26
CA GLN A 229 3.24 -10.04 2.00
C GLN A 229 2.23 -10.96 1.29
N ALA A 230 1.13 -10.41 0.79
CA ALA A 230 0.15 -11.18 0.02
C ALA A 230 0.81 -11.87 -1.18
N ARG A 231 1.68 -11.13 -1.89
CA ARG A 231 2.38 -11.65 -3.07
C ARG A 231 3.33 -12.80 -2.73
N ARG A 232 4.10 -12.67 -1.65
CA ARG A 232 4.95 -13.77 -1.14
C ARG A 232 4.13 -15.00 -0.77
N LEU A 233 3.03 -14.81 -0.04
CA LEU A 233 2.14 -15.93 0.34
C LEU A 233 1.53 -16.62 -0.88
N TYR A 234 1.25 -15.87 -1.95
CA TYR A 234 0.79 -16.44 -3.21
C TYR A 234 1.89 -17.25 -3.92
N GLU A 235 3.10 -16.71 -4.00
CA GLU A 235 4.29 -17.40 -4.52
C GLU A 235 4.63 -18.67 -3.71
N GLU A 236 4.37 -18.66 -2.40
CA GLU A 236 4.50 -19.80 -1.47
C GLU A 236 3.32 -20.79 -1.54
N HIS A 237 2.42 -20.65 -2.53
CA HIS A 237 1.27 -21.52 -2.76
C HIS A 237 0.27 -21.53 -1.58
N ARG A 238 0.13 -20.41 -0.87
CA ARG A 238 -0.84 -20.18 0.23
C ARG A 238 -1.92 -19.17 -0.17
N PRO A 239 -2.77 -19.48 -1.17
CA PRO A 239 -3.68 -18.51 -1.78
C PRO A 239 -4.75 -17.96 -0.83
N ARG A 240 -5.23 -18.77 0.12
CA ARG A 240 -6.21 -18.31 1.13
C ARG A 240 -5.65 -17.19 2.03
N LEU A 241 -4.40 -17.34 2.48
CA LEU A 241 -3.73 -16.33 3.30
C LEU A 241 -3.36 -15.09 2.47
N ALA A 242 -2.97 -15.28 1.21
CA ALA A 242 -2.76 -14.17 0.27
C ALA A 242 -4.04 -13.35 0.05
N MET A 243 -5.19 -14.01 -0.10
CA MET A 243 -6.49 -13.36 -0.25
C MET A 243 -6.86 -12.52 0.99
N GLN A 244 -6.70 -13.08 2.19
CA GLN A 244 -6.93 -12.34 3.44
C GLN A 244 -6.06 -11.07 3.52
N LYS A 245 -4.79 -11.17 3.12
CA LYS A 245 -3.90 -10.01 3.06
C LYS A 245 -4.35 -9.00 2.01
N LEU A 246 -4.84 -9.43 0.84
CA LEU A 246 -5.40 -8.54 -0.18
C LEU A 246 -6.67 -7.82 0.26
N GLN A 247 -7.54 -8.46 1.03
CA GLN A 247 -8.70 -7.79 1.64
C GLN A 247 -8.26 -6.66 2.58
N VAL A 248 -7.24 -6.91 3.41
CA VAL A 248 -6.64 -5.87 4.27
C VAL A 248 -6.05 -4.74 3.43
N VAL A 249 -5.35 -5.05 2.34
CA VAL A 249 -4.83 -4.05 1.40
C VAL A 249 -5.95 -3.18 0.85
N ASN A 250 -7.03 -3.78 0.32
CA ASN A 250 -8.15 -3.03 -0.24
C ASN A 250 -8.82 -2.12 0.80
N ARG A 251 -9.03 -2.60 2.03
CA ARG A 251 -9.57 -1.78 3.13
C ARG A 251 -8.67 -0.59 3.45
N LEU A 252 -7.36 -0.79 3.52
CA LEU A 252 -6.39 0.29 3.74
C LEU A 252 -6.39 1.29 2.60
N LEU A 253 -6.45 0.83 1.35
CA LEU A 253 -6.51 1.70 0.17
C LEU A 253 -7.77 2.54 0.12
N TYR A 254 -8.92 1.95 0.46
CA TYR A 254 -10.16 2.70 0.59
C TYR A 254 -10.04 3.82 1.60
N ARG A 255 -9.39 3.53 2.74
CA ARG A 255 -9.13 4.50 3.80
C ARG A 255 -8.18 5.62 3.36
N VAL A 256 -7.18 5.32 2.53
CA VAL A 256 -6.29 6.34 1.93
C VAL A 256 -7.09 7.27 1.04
N LEU A 257 -7.83 6.74 0.06
CA LEU A 257 -8.65 7.52 -0.87
C LEU A 257 -9.65 8.42 -0.14
N ASP A 258 -10.24 7.86 0.90
CA ASP A 258 -11.18 8.53 1.79
C ASP A 258 -10.57 9.75 2.53
N LEU A 259 -9.31 9.65 2.95
CA LEU A 259 -8.60 10.75 3.62
C LEU A 259 -8.15 11.83 2.64
N LEU A 260 -7.90 11.46 1.39
CA LEU A 260 -7.42 12.38 0.34
C LEU A 260 -8.56 13.19 -0.29
N GLU A 261 -9.78 12.65 -0.34
CA GLU A 261 -10.89 13.27 -1.09
C GLU A 261 -11.83 14.19 -0.29
N LYS A 262 -11.60 14.41 1.02
CA LYS A 262 -12.41 15.28 1.90
C LYS A 262 -13.93 15.18 1.67
N ARG A 263 -14.48 13.96 1.53
CA ARG A 263 -15.91 13.76 1.29
C ARG A 263 -16.76 14.19 2.49
N PRO A 264 -17.75 15.10 2.32
CA PRO A 264 -18.77 15.35 3.34
C PRO A 264 -19.63 14.09 3.51
N GLY A 265 -19.93 13.69 4.76
CA GLY A 265 -20.71 12.48 5.08
C GLY A 265 -19.92 11.17 5.17
N ALA A 266 -18.76 11.07 4.50
CA ALA A 266 -17.96 9.85 4.52
C ALA A 266 -17.43 9.49 5.92
N MET A 267 -17.23 10.47 6.80
CA MET A 267 -16.84 10.23 8.19
C MET A 267 -17.91 9.44 8.98
N THR A 268 -19.19 9.70 8.69
CA THR A 268 -20.35 9.09 9.34
C THR A 268 -20.61 7.69 8.78
N GLU A 269 -20.55 7.51 7.47
CA GLU A 269 -20.69 6.19 6.82
C GLU A 269 -19.49 5.26 7.15
N ARG A 270 -18.28 5.82 7.32
CA ARG A 270 -17.07 5.10 7.76
C ARG A 270 -17.21 4.54 9.16
N LEU A 271 -17.72 5.34 10.08
CA LEU A 271 -17.79 4.96 11.48
C LEU A 271 -18.74 3.77 11.70
N GLU A 272 -19.86 3.75 10.98
CA GLU A 272 -20.79 2.62 10.97
C GLU A 272 -20.14 1.35 10.40
N SER A 273 -19.35 1.48 9.33
CA SER A 273 -18.63 0.34 8.74
C SER A 273 -17.59 -0.21 9.71
N ASP A 274 -16.82 0.68 10.35
CA ASP A 274 -15.80 0.30 11.31
C ASP A 274 -16.44 -0.37 12.54
N ILE A 275 -17.63 0.06 12.96
CA ILE A 275 -18.40 -0.60 14.04
C ILE A 275 -18.80 -2.01 13.60
N ALA A 276 -19.40 -2.16 12.42
CA ALA A 276 -19.84 -3.47 11.92
C ALA A 276 -18.69 -4.47 11.80
N VAL A 277 -17.52 -4.05 11.31
CA VAL A 277 -16.32 -4.90 11.20
C VAL A 277 -15.82 -5.36 12.57
N VAL A 278 -15.85 -4.47 13.57
CA VAL A 278 -15.47 -4.84 14.94
C VAL A 278 -16.50 -5.79 15.54
N GLU A 279 -17.80 -5.59 15.29
CA GLU A 279 -18.87 -6.52 15.71
C GLU A 279 -18.70 -7.92 15.10
N GLU A 280 -18.41 -8.00 13.80
CA GLU A 280 -18.10 -9.25 13.11
C GLU A 280 -16.87 -9.95 13.72
N SER A 281 -15.78 -9.19 13.92
CA SER A 281 -14.55 -9.71 14.52
C SER A 281 -14.77 -10.18 15.98
N ILE A 282 -15.66 -9.53 16.73
CA ILE A 282 -16.07 -9.95 18.08
C ILE A 282 -16.83 -11.27 18.04
N SER A 283 -17.70 -11.44 17.05
CA SER A 283 -18.48 -12.67 16.84
C SER A 283 -17.54 -13.84 16.53
N GLU A 284 -16.60 -13.65 15.59
CA GLU A 284 -15.58 -14.65 15.24
C GLU A 284 -14.65 -15.01 16.42
N LEU A 285 -14.28 -14.01 17.23
CA LEU A 285 -13.43 -14.22 18.40
C LEU A 285 -14.12 -14.95 19.55
N ARG A 286 -15.45 -14.94 19.60
CA ARG A 286 -16.23 -15.45 20.75
C ARG A 286 -15.90 -16.90 21.07
N ALA A 287 -15.86 -17.77 20.06
CA ALA A 287 -15.53 -19.19 20.25
C ALA A 287 -14.09 -19.35 20.78
N ARG A 288 -13.13 -18.68 20.15
CA ARG A 288 -11.70 -18.75 20.52
C ARG A 288 -11.41 -18.20 21.92
N VAL A 289 -12.14 -17.18 22.37
CA VAL A 289 -12.03 -16.62 23.72
C VAL A 289 -12.65 -17.56 24.75
N ASN A 290 -13.80 -18.17 24.44
CA ASN A 290 -14.44 -19.15 25.32
C ASN A 290 -13.58 -20.41 25.50
N ASP A 291 -12.89 -20.83 24.44
CA ASP A 291 -11.93 -21.94 24.47
C ASP A 291 -10.61 -21.57 25.18
N SER A 292 -10.40 -20.29 25.48
CA SER A 292 -9.22 -19.81 26.18
C SER A 292 -9.41 -19.84 27.69
N ASN A 293 -8.53 -20.56 28.39
CA ASN A 293 -8.48 -20.58 29.85
C ASN A 293 -7.78 -19.34 30.47
N ASP A 294 -7.47 -18.29 29.70
CA ASP A 294 -6.82 -17.07 30.20
C ASP A 294 -7.87 -16.03 30.66
N PRO A 295 -8.03 -15.78 31.98
CA PRO A 295 -8.99 -14.81 32.50
C PRO A 295 -8.68 -13.36 32.07
N ALA A 296 -7.43 -13.05 31.70
CA ALA A 296 -7.10 -11.73 31.15
C ALA A 296 -7.67 -11.54 29.74
N ILE A 297 -7.74 -12.61 28.93
CA ILE A 297 -8.33 -12.56 27.59
C ILE A 297 -9.85 -12.35 27.70
N GLN A 298 -10.50 -13.04 28.64
CA GLN A 298 -11.94 -12.86 28.91
C GLN A 298 -12.26 -11.41 29.31
N ARG A 299 -11.52 -10.81 30.25
CA ARG A 299 -11.72 -9.40 30.65
C ARG A 299 -11.48 -8.42 29.50
N LEU A 300 -10.46 -8.65 28.67
CA LEU A 300 -10.22 -7.82 27.49
C LEU A 300 -11.36 -7.94 26.48
N TYR A 301 -11.92 -9.15 26.30
CA TYR A 301 -13.04 -9.41 25.43
C TYR A 301 -14.33 -8.73 25.91
N GLU A 302 -14.68 -8.84 27.19
CA GLU A 302 -15.81 -8.11 27.77
C GLU A 302 -15.67 -6.60 27.58
N ARG A 303 -14.46 -6.06 27.80
CA ARG A 303 -14.18 -4.64 27.60
C ARG A 303 -14.26 -4.21 26.14
N LEU A 304 -13.83 -5.08 25.21
CA LEU A 304 -13.98 -4.88 23.78
C LEU A 304 -15.46 -4.80 23.39
N VAL A 305 -16.29 -5.75 23.84
CA VAL A 305 -17.75 -5.78 23.57
C VAL A 305 -18.41 -4.50 24.11
N PHE A 306 -18.10 -4.12 25.35
CA PHE A 306 -18.63 -2.90 25.97
C PHE A 306 -18.28 -1.63 25.17
N LEU A 307 -17.01 -1.49 24.75
CA LEU A 307 -16.57 -0.30 24.01
C LEU A 307 -17.17 -0.22 22.60
N THR A 308 -17.37 -1.36 21.94
CA THR A 308 -18.02 -1.41 20.62
C THR A 308 -19.51 -1.05 20.72
N ALA A 309 -20.23 -1.57 21.72
CA ALA A 309 -21.62 -1.20 21.99
C ALA A 309 -21.76 0.30 22.31
N ALA A 310 -20.87 0.83 23.15
CA ALA A 310 -20.84 2.25 23.47
C ALA A 310 -20.54 3.12 22.23
N ALA A 311 -19.62 2.68 21.36
CA ALA A 311 -19.34 3.38 20.11
C ALA A 311 -20.57 3.43 19.19
N LYS A 312 -21.34 2.34 19.11
CA LYS A 312 -22.60 2.27 18.36
C LYS A 312 -23.68 3.20 18.91
N GLN A 313 -23.88 3.22 20.22
CA GLN A 313 -24.84 4.12 20.86
C GLN A 313 -24.48 5.59 20.61
N LYS A 314 -23.20 5.94 20.74
CA LYS A 314 -22.71 7.31 20.48
C LYS A 314 -22.82 7.69 19.00
N TYR A 315 -22.66 6.73 18.10
CA TYR A 315 -22.87 6.92 16.67
C TYR A 315 -24.34 7.20 16.34
N GLN A 316 -25.27 6.43 16.90
CA GLN A 316 -26.72 6.63 16.75
C GLN A 316 -27.17 7.99 17.30
N ALA A 317 -26.56 8.46 18.39
CA ALA A 317 -26.76 9.80 18.95
C ALA A 317 -26.06 10.92 18.16
N GLN A 318 -25.57 10.64 16.94
CA GLN A 318 -24.84 11.56 16.05
C GLN A 318 -23.53 12.15 16.64
N ASN A 319 -23.04 11.62 17.77
CA ASN A 319 -21.78 12.02 18.38
C ASN A 319 -20.60 11.24 17.77
N THR A 320 -20.28 11.57 16.53
CA THR A 320 -19.29 10.86 15.70
C THR A 320 -17.87 10.89 16.27
N LEU A 321 -17.47 11.98 16.93
CA LEU A 321 -16.14 12.10 17.54
C LEU A 321 -15.96 11.13 18.72
N ALA A 322 -16.95 11.09 19.63
CA ALA A 322 -16.87 10.23 20.80
C ALA A 322 -17.01 8.74 20.44
N ALA A 323 -17.87 8.42 19.46
CA ALA A 323 -17.98 7.07 18.91
C ALA A 323 -16.65 6.58 18.31
N ARG A 324 -15.95 7.45 17.57
CA ARG A 324 -14.64 7.13 16.97
C ARG A 324 -13.56 6.86 18.02
N GLN A 325 -13.53 7.65 19.09
CA GLN A 325 -12.57 7.44 20.18
C GLN A 325 -12.76 6.06 20.82
N GLN A 326 -14.01 5.68 21.11
CA GLN A 326 -14.32 4.38 21.69
C GLN A 326 -13.97 3.23 20.73
N LEU A 327 -14.28 3.38 19.45
CA LEU A 327 -13.97 2.39 18.44
C LEU A 327 -12.45 2.23 18.21
N ARG A 328 -11.65 3.30 18.36
CA ARG A 328 -10.18 3.21 18.32
C ARG A 328 -9.63 2.38 19.47
N ILE A 329 -10.23 2.50 20.66
CA ILE A 329 -9.82 1.72 21.83
C ILE A 329 -10.26 0.26 21.64
N ALA A 330 -11.50 0.02 21.19
CA ALA A 330 -12.00 -1.31 20.84
C ALA A 330 -11.05 -2.04 19.87
N ASN A 331 -10.67 -1.41 18.76
CA ASN A 331 -9.73 -2.00 17.80
C ASN A 331 -8.34 -2.34 18.41
N ARG A 332 -7.86 -1.56 19.37
CA ARG A 332 -6.61 -1.90 20.08
C ARG A 332 -6.76 -3.15 20.94
N LEU A 333 -7.90 -3.28 21.64
CA LEU A 333 -8.19 -4.47 22.45
C LEU A 333 -8.39 -5.71 21.58
N LEU A 334 -9.08 -5.57 20.44
CA LEU A 334 -9.25 -6.62 19.44
C LEU A 334 -7.91 -7.22 19.01
N LEU A 335 -6.95 -6.36 18.62
CA LEU A 335 -5.61 -6.78 18.23
C LEU A 335 -4.83 -7.40 19.40
N GLN A 336 -5.02 -6.91 20.63
CA GLN A 336 -4.37 -7.49 21.81
C GLN A 336 -4.91 -8.88 22.15
N ILE A 337 -6.22 -9.09 22.03
CA ILE A 337 -6.89 -10.39 22.21
C ILE A 337 -6.42 -11.36 21.14
N GLN A 338 -6.47 -10.98 19.86
CA GLN A 338 -5.98 -11.80 18.75
C GLN A 338 -4.53 -12.23 18.96
N ARG A 339 -3.63 -11.28 19.29
CA ARG A 339 -2.24 -11.62 19.61
C ARG A 339 -2.15 -12.63 20.74
N ARG A 340 -2.90 -12.46 21.84
CA ARG A 340 -2.85 -13.37 23.00
C ARG A 340 -3.43 -14.76 22.70
N LEU A 341 -4.49 -14.83 21.91
CA LEU A 341 -5.08 -16.08 21.42
C LEU A 341 -4.16 -16.79 20.42
N ASP A 342 -3.44 -16.04 19.58
CA ASP A 342 -2.42 -16.58 18.67
C ASP A 342 -1.12 -16.92 19.44
N HIS A 343 -0.89 -16.30 20.60
CA HIS A 343 0.22 -16.63 21.51
C HIS A 343 -0.06 -17.87 22.36
N THR A 344 -1.31 -18.36 22.44
CA THR A 344 -1.65 -19.61 23.12
C THR A 344 -1.48 -20.84 22.21
N SER A 345 -1.37 -20.66 20.89
CA SER A 345 -1.18 -21.74 19.92
C SER A 345 0.22 -21.87 19.32
N ASP A 346 1.18 -21.00 19.64
CA ASP A 346 2.48 -21.03 18.95
C ASP A 346 3.69 -20.66 19.85
N LEU A 347 4.14 -21.65 20.62
CA LEU A 347 5.51 -21.78 21.13
C LEU A 347 6.39 -22.56 20.13
N SER A 348 6.12 -22.45 18.81
CA SER A 348 6.94 -23.14 17.82
C SER A 348 8.33 -22.51 17.74
N GLY A 349 9.36 -23.35 17.77
CA GLY A 349 10.76 -22.91 17.67
C GLY A 349 11.09 -22.16 16.38
N SER A 350 10.23 -22.15 15.36
CA SER A 350 10.35 -21.29 14.16
C SER A 350 10.22 -19.80 14.50
N ARG A 351 9.26 -19.40 15.32
CA ARG A 351 9.04 -17.98 15.67
C ARG A 351 10.15 -17.40 16.54
N ILE A 352 10.65 -18.18 17.50
CA ILE A 352 11.80 -17.76 18.32
C ILE A 352 13.05 -17.63 17.44
N ARG A 353 13.24 -18.54 16.47
CA ARG A 353 14.33 -18.42 15.48
C ARG A 353 14.22 -17.15 14.64
N GLU A 354 13.04 -16.79 14.16
CA GLU A 354 12.82 -15.52 13.42
C GLU A 354 13.06 -14.28 14.29
N GLN A 355 12.62 -14.31 15.55
CA GLN A 355 12.86 -13.21 16.49
C GLN A 355 14.34 -13.08 16.87
N LEU A 356 15.05 -14.19 17.08
CA LEU A 356 16.50 -14.20 17.28
C LEU A 356 17.24 -13.66 16.05
N GLN A 357 16.82 -14.04 14.85
CA GLN A 357 17.41 -13.52 13.61
C GLN A 357 17.19 -12.01 13.47
N THR A 358 15.98 -11.53 13.75
CA THR A 358 15.66 -10.09 13.75
C THR A 358 16.49 -9.34 14.80
N ALA A 359 16.63 -9.92 15.99
CA ALA A 359 17.43 -9.36 17.08
C ALA A 359 18.92 -9.27 16.71
N ARG A 360 19.49 -10.27 16.03
CA ARG A 360 20.87 -10.21 15.49
C ARG A 360 21.06 -9.03 14.54
N PHE A 361 20.15 -8.87 13.58
CA PHE A 361 20.22 -7.76 12.63
C PHE A 361 20.11 -6.40 13.32
N MET A 362 19.21 -6.27 14.31
CA MET A 362 19.07 -5.04 15.08
C MET A 362 20.32 -4.71 15.91
N LEU A 363 20.90 -5.71 16.59
CA LEU A 363 22.13 -5.54 17.35
C LEU A 363 23.28 -5.10 16.44
N GLU A 364 23.46 -5.73 15.27
CA GLU A 364 24.48 -5.30 14.31
C GLU A 364 24.27 -3.87 13.83
N ALA A 365 23.02 -3.46 13.54
CA ALA A 365 22.72 -2.10 13.13
C ALA A 365 23.04 -1.07 14.22
N LEU A 366 22.79 -1.40 15.49
CA LEU A 366 23.11 -0.57 16.66
C LEU A 366 24.62 -0.51 16.96
N LYS A 367 25.36 -1.60 16.68
CA LYS A 367 26.83 -1.64 16.78
C LYS A 367 27.53 -0.81 15.71
N ARG A 368 27.06 -0.88 14.45
CA ARG A 368 27.65 -0.15 13.32
C ARG A 368 27.54 1.37 13.49
N ASN A 369 26.53 1.83 14.21
CA ASN A 369 26.29 3.25 14.49
C ASN A 369 26.36 3.51 16.01
N ALA A 370 27.35 2.93 16.69
CA ALA A 370 27.46 3.07 18.13
C ALA A 370 27.89 4.47 18.54
N LEU A 371 27.24 5.02 19.57
CA LEU A 371 27.61 6.29 20.16
C LEU A 371 28.78 6.10 21.15
N ALA A 372 29.65 7.09 21.27
CA ALA A 372 30.75 7.10 22.23
C ALA A 372 30.28 7.31 23.69
N ASP A 373 28.98 7.45 23.90
CA ASP A 373 28.37 7.64 25.22
C ASP A 373 28.53 6.38 26.11
N PRO A 374 29.04 6.51 27.34
CA PRO A 374 29.31 5.36 28.21
C PRO A 374 28.04 4.60 28.65
N VAL A 375 26.89 5.30 28.77
CA VAL A 375 25.59 4.68 29.07
C VAL A 375 25.09 3.90 27.86
N TYR A 376 25.31 4.43 26.65
CA TYR A 376 25.01 3.73 25.39
C TYR A 376 25.81 2.42 25.30
N GLN A 377 27.11 2.44 25.60
CA GLN A 377 27.97 1.25 25.58
C GLN A 377 27.54 0.19 26.62
N GLN A 378 27.15 0.61 27.82
CA GLN A 378 26.63 -0.30 28.85
C GLN A 378 25.31 -0.96 28.43
N LEU A 379 24.39 -0.20 27.86
CA LEU A 379 23.11 -0.72 27.38
C LEU A 379 23.31 -1.66 26.17
N LEU A 380 24.27 -1.37 25.32
CA LEU A 380 24.63 -2.22 24.18
C LEU A 380 25.20 -3.56 24.67
N ALA A 381 26.08 -3.56 25.68
CA ALA A 381 26.59 -4.79 26.30
C ALA A 381 25.47 -5.62 26.97
N LEU A 382 24.50 -4.98 27.62
CA LEU A 382 23.33 -5.67 28.20
C LEU A 382 22.44 -6.29 27.12
N LEU A 383 22.27 -5.62 25.99
CA LEU A 383 21.51 -6.09 24.85
C LEU A 383 22.18 -7.31 24.19
N GLU A 384 23.51 -7.30 24.06
CA GLU A 384 24.30 -8.45 23.63
C GLU A 384 24.14 -9.66 24.55
N ASN A 385 24.25 -9.42 25.87
CA ASN A 385 24.13 -10.50 26.84
C ASN A 385 22.74 -11.15 26.78
N ASN A 386 21.68 -10.34 26.73
CA ASN A 386 20.31 -10.87 26.62
C ASN A 386 20.06 -11.63 25.31
N LEU A 387 20.65 -11.21 24.19
CA LEU A 387 20.57 -11.99 22.95
C LEU A 387 21.27 -13.34 23.11
N LYS A 388 22.48 -13.36 23.67
CA LYS A 388 23.25 -14.60 23.90
C LYS A 388 22.52 -15.56 24.84
N THR A 389 21.91 -15.06 25.92
CA THR A 389 21.10 -15.88 26.82
C THR A 389 19.83 -16.39 26.16
N ALA A 390 19.17 -15.58 25.33
CA ALA A 390 18.01 -16.01 24.54
C ALA A 390 18.36 -17.13 23.55
N GLU A 391 19.54 -17.06 22.92
CA GLU A 391 20.04 -18.10 22.03
C GLU A 391 20.38 -19.40 22.75
N SER A 392 21.00 -19.33 23.93
CA SER A 392 21.29 -20.53 24.74
C SER A 392 20.01 -21.20 25.21
N ALA A 393 19.08 -20.42 25.77
CA ALA A 393 17.78 -20.91 26.20
C ALA A 393 16.99 -21.56 25.04
N GLN A 394 17.11 -21.02 23.82
CA GLN A 394 16.48 -21.63 22.64
C GLN A 394 17.15 -22.95 22.23
N LYS A 395 18.48 -23.04 22.30
CA LYS A 395 19.22 -24.30 22.04
C LYS A 395 18.90 -25.39 23.06
N GLU A 396 18.67 -24.99 24.31
CA GLU A 396 18.28 -25.86 25.42
C GLU A 396 16.78 -26.21 25.42
N GLY A 397 16.00 -25.74 24.43
CA GLY A 397 14.57 -25.97 24.33
C GLY A 397 13.70 -25.17 25.32
N GLN A 398 14.31 -24.28 26.11
CA GLN A 398 13.67 -23.43 27.11
C GLN A 398 13.01 -22.20 26.45
N SER A 399 11.99 -22.45 25.64
CA SER A 399 11.31 -21.46 24.80
C SER A 399 10.75 -20.25 25.58
N ARG A 400 10.28 -20.47 26.81
CA ARG A 400 9.77 -19.39 27.68
C ARG A 400 10.88 -18.44 28.14
N GLN A 401 12.04 -18.98 28.50
CA GLN A 401 13.20 -18.20 28.92
C GLN A 401 13.81 -17.43 27.74
N ALA A 402 13.89 -18.07 26.57
CA ALA A 402 14.30 -17.39 25.34
C ALA A 402 13.42 -16.16 25.02
N LEU A 403 12.10 -16.30 25.15
CA LEU A 403 11.16 -15.20 24.94
C LEU A 403 11.27 -14.08 25.99
N GLN A 404 11.53 -14.42 27.25
CA GLN A 404 11.74 -13.42 28.31
C GLN A 404 12.97 -12.56 28.00
N HIS A 405 14.09 -13.18 27.63
CA HIS A 405 15.30 -12.46 27.25
C HIS A 405 15.12 -11.66 25.95
N LEU A 406 14.39 -12.17 24.96
CA LEU A 406 14.03 -11.41 23.75
C LEU A 406 13.14 -10.20 24.04
N LYS A 407 12.24 -10.29 25.03
CA LYS A 407 11.41 -9.15 25.45
C LYS A 407 12.26 -8.05 26.08
N ILE A 408 13.21 -8.43 26.93
CA ILE A 408 14.18 -7.50 27.53
C ILE A 408 15.04 -6.88 26.43
N PHE A 409 15.58 -7.70 25.51
CA PHE A 409 16.33 -7.26 24.34
C PHE A 409 15.58 -6.16 23.56
N ASN A 410 14.32 -6.41 23.17
CA ASN A 410 13.54 -5.47 22.37
C ASN A 410 13.30 -4.14 23.10
N SER A 411 13.11 -4.18 24.42
CA SER A 411 12.94 -2.96 25.23
C SER A 411 14.23 -2.13 25.30
N LEU A 412 15.39 -2.78 25.41
CA LEU A 412 16.69 -2.12 25.40
C LEU A 412 17.04 -1.56 24.02
N ALA A 413 16.74 -2.31 22.96
CA ALA A 413 16.98 -1.91 21.57
C ALA A 413 16.23 -0.62 21.22
N LEU A 414 14.96 -0.54 21.62
CA LEU A 414 14.12 0.64 21.41
C LEU A 414 14.65 1.85 22.20
N LYS A 415 15.16 1.64 23.41
CA LYS A 415 15.75 2.72 24.22
C LYS A 415 17.06 3.24 23.64
N LEU A 416 17.92 2.35 23.12
CA LEU A 416 19.16 2.72 22.43
C LEU A 416 18.88 3.49 21.13
N ASP A 417 17.90 3.06 20.35
CA ASP A 417 17.49 3.77 19.13
C ASP A 417 16.93 5.17 19.45
N GLN A 418 16.15 5.30 20.52
CA GLN A 418 15.67 6.60 21.01
C GLN A 418 16.83 7.53 21.43
N MET A 419 17.82 7.02 22.16
CA MET A 419 19.00 7.81 22.54
C MET A 419 19.77 8.30 21.31
N ARG A 420 19.91 7.46 20.28
CA ARG A 420 20.54 7.82 19.02
C ARG A 420 19.78 8.93 18.29
N THR A 421 18.48 8.75 18.09
CA THR A 421 17.63 9.75 17.41
C THR A 421 17.51 11.08 18.16
N ALA A 422 17.81 11.09 19.46
CA ALA A 422 17.84 12.30 20.28
C ALA A 422 19.17 13.08 20.17
N GLN A 423 20.27 12.43 19.79
CA GLN A 423 21.57 13.08 19.54
C GLN A 423 21.74 13.55 18.09
N GLU A 424 20.97 12.99 17.16
CA GLU A 424 20.94 13.42 15.74
C GLU A 424 20.03 14.64 15.49
N LYS A 425 19.32 15.12 16.52
CA LYS A 425 18.52 16.35 16.52
C LYS A 425 19.23 17.42 17.31
#